data_AF-A0A0J8GB98-F1
#
_entry.id   AF-A0A0J8GB98-F1
#
_cell.length_a   1.000
_cell.length_b   1.000
_cell.length_c   1.000
_cell.angle_alpha   90.00
_cell.angle_beta   90.00
_cell.angle_gamma   90.00
#
_symmetry.space_group_name_H-M   'P 1'
#
loop_
_entity.id
_entity.type
_entity.pdbx_description
1 polymer ?
#
loop_
_entity_poly.entity_id
_entity_poly.type
_entity_poly.pdbx_seq_one_letter_code
_entity_poly.pdbx_strand_id
1 'polypeptide(L)'
;MVKKITGVLLVFVAIFGAIGEVQNSGIYFPTYNLFEFSGRLTEVAGWINSILLILIGVIFFFNKKNHSFLMFLSLFLAAFSAIMGFVFASSYTSFHIRPFASVLALLIGLFYYTKWDDESL
;
A
#
# COMPACT_ATOMS: atom_id res chain seq x y z
N MET A 1 -17.05 -7.96 5.32
CA MET A 1 -16.73 -8.55 4.01
C MET A 1 -15.78 -7.65 3.22
N VAL A 2 -16.11 -6.37 3.03
CA VAL A 2 -15.28 -5.37 2.32
C VAL A 2 -13.84 -5.28 2.83
N LYS A 3 -13.62 -5.26 4.17
CA LYS A 3 -12.26 -5.26 4.76
C LYS A 3 -11.37 -6.39 4.25
N LYS A 4 -11.91 -7.61 4.18
CA LYS A 4 -11.17 -8.79 3.72
C LYS A 4 -10.86 -8.74 2.22
N ILE A 5 -11.85 -8.32 1.42
CA ILE A 5 -11.67 -8.17 -0.04
C ILE A 5 -10.59 -7.13 -0.31
N THR A 6 -10.61 -6.02 0.43
CA THR A 6 -9.55 -4.99 0.37
C THR A 6 -8.20 -5.61 0.70
N GLY A 7 -8.11 -6.39 1.78
CA GLY A 7 -6.87 -7.07 2.14
C GLY A 7 -6.31 -7.96 1.03
N VAL A 8 -7.15 -8.76 0.39
CA VAL A 8 -6.76 -9.61 -0.75
C VAL A 8 -6.28 -8.77 -1.94
N LEU A 9 -7.00 -7.70 -2.28
CA LEU A 9 -6.65 -6.80 -3.37
C LEU A 9 -5.28 -6.14 -3.14
N LEU A 10 -4.99 -5.70 -1.92
CA LEU A 10 -3.68 -5.11 -1.58
C LEU A 10 -2.54 -6.10 -1.78
N VAL A 11 -2.73 -7.36 -1.41
CA VAL A 11 -1.74 -8.42 -1.63
C VAL A 11 -1.51 -8.65 -3.12
N PHE A 12 -2.58 -8.69 -3.94
CA PHE A 12 -2.43 -8.81 -5.40
C PHE A 12 -1.66 -7.63 -6.00
N VAL A 13 -2.03 -6.39 -5.64
CA VAL A 13 -1.34 -5.18 -6.11
C VAL A 13 0.14 -5.22 -5.72
N ALA A 14 0.46 -5.70 -4.52
CA ALA A 14 1.83 -5.85 -4.07
C ALA A 14 2.61 -6.88 -4.89
N ILE A 15 2.02 -8.05 -5.18
CA ILE A 15 2.66 -9.09 -5.99
C ILE A 15 2.93 -8.59 -7.40
N PHE A 16 1.95 -7.98 -8.06
CA PHE A 16 2.15 -7.40 -9.39
C PHE A 16 3.19 -6.27 -9.37
N GLY A 17 3.19 -5.45 -8.32
CA GLY A 17 4.20 -4.42 -8.11
C GLY A 17 5.60 -5.02 -8.01
N ALA A 18 5.78 -6.05 -7.19
CA ALA A 18 7.06 -6.75 -7.03
C ALA A 18 7.52 -7.42 -8.34
N ILE A 19 6.62 -8.06 -9.09
CA ILE A 19 6.95 -8.61 -10.42
C ILE A 19 7.44 -7.50 -11.35
N GLY A 20 6.78 -6.32 -11.32
CA GLY A 20 7.21 -5.14 -12.07
C GLY A 20 8.60 -4.64 -11.67
N GLU A 21 8.94 -4.65 -10.38
CA GLU A 21 10.28 -4.31 -9.91
C GLU A 21 11.32 -5.33 -10.42
N VAL A 22 11.03 -6.64 -10.35
CA VAL A 22 11.95 -7.69 -10.83
C VAL A 22 12.22 -7.55 -12.33
N GLN A 23 11.19 -7.32 -13.13
CA GLN A 23 11.32 -7.18 -14.59
C GLN A 23 12.12 -5.95 -15.01
N ASN A 24 12.10 -4.90 -14.19
CA ASN A 24 12.76 -3.63 -14.48
C ASN A 24 13.99 -3.39 -13.59
N SER A 25 14.44 -4.39 -12.83
CA SER A 25 15.59 -4.26 -11.94
C SER A 25 16.85 -3.96 -12.73
N GLY A 26 17.59 -2.93 -12.30
CA GLY A 26 18.78 -2.46 -13.01
C GLY A 26 18.52 -1.72 -14.33
N ILE A 27 17.27 -1.64 -14.81
CA ILE A 27 16.90 -0.75 -15.92
C ILE A 27 16.67 0.63 -15.31
N TYR A 28 17.76 1.40 -15.21
CA TYR A 28 17.72 2.80 -14.82
C TYR A 28 17.10 3.59 -15.98
N PHE A 29 15.78 3.58 -16.06
CA PHE A 29 15.11 4.53 -16.91
C PHE A 29 15.45 5.94 -16.39
N PRO A 30 16.20 6.75 -17.16
CA PRO A 30 16.28 8.15 -16.82
C PRO A 30 14.84 8.68 -16.98
N THR A 31 14.29 9.34 -15.96
CA THR A 31 13.08 10.20 -16.06
C THR A 31 11.68 9.56 -15.97
N TYR A 32 11.31 8.84 -14.88
CA TYR A 32 9.88 8.49 -14.63
C TYR A 32 9.33 8.77 -13.21
N ASN A 33 10.07 9.48 -12.37
CA ASN A 33 9.55 9.94 -11.08
C ASN A 33 9.30 11.45 -11.10
N LEU A 34 8.21 11.88 -10.45
CA LEU A 34 7.77 13.28 -10.35
C LEU A 34 8.87 14.27 -9.89
N PHE A 35 9.90 13.77 -9.22
CA PHE A 35 10.97 14.57 -8.61
C PHE A 35 12.38 14.14 -9.06
N GLU A 36 12.51 13.34 -10.12
CA GLU A 36 13.80 12.92 -10.71
C GLU A 36 14.79 12.27 -9.71
N PHE A 37 14.27 11.49 -8.76
CA PHE A 37 15.10 10.74 -7.82
C PHE A 37 15.96 9.67 -8.53
N SER A 38 17.07 9.29 -7.90
CA SER A 38 17.94 8.24 -8.43
C SER A 38 17.18 6.92 -8.65
N GLY A 39 17.50 6.18 -9.72
CA GLY A 39 16.79 4.94 -10.03
C GLY A 39 16.91 3.88 -8.91
N ARG A 40 18.03 3.87 -8.17
CA ARG A 40 18.21 2.96 -7.03
C ARG A 40 17.30 3.32 -5.85
N LEU A 41 17.10 4.61 -5.57
CA LEU A 41 16.16 5.06 -4.53
C LEU A 41 14.72 4.69 -4.93
N THR A 42 14.42 4.82 -6.22
CA THR A 42 13.13 4.51 -6.81
C THR A 42 12.77 3.03 -6.70
N GLU A 43 13.71 2.15 -7.06
CA GLU A 43 13.57 0.70 -6.95
C GLU A 43 13.38 0.27 -5.49
N VAL A 44 14.23 0.78 -4.58
CA VAL A 44 14.10 0.48 -3.15
C VAL A 44 12.75 0.95 -2.60
N ALA A 45 12.28 2.14 -3.00
CA ALA A 45 10.96 2.62 -2.61
C ALA A 45 9.83 1.71 -3.16
N GLY A 46 9.95 1.22 -4.39
CA GLY A 46 9.01 0.29 -5.00
C GLY A 46 8.91 -1.05 -4.26
N TRP A 47 10.06 -1.61 -3.86
CA TRP A 47 10.13 -2.81 -3.03
C TRP A 47 9.51 -2.60 -1.64
N ILE A 48 9.90 -1.53 -0.95
CA ILE A 48 9.35 -1.17 0.36
C ILE A 48 7.83 -1.02 0.26
N ASN A 49 7.34 -0.34 -0.77
CA ASN A 49 5.91 -0.11 -0.96
C ASN A 49 5.14 -1.41 -1.16
N SER A 50 5.71 -2.37 -1.90
CA SER A 50 5.11 -3.69 -2.09
C SER A 50 5.06 -4.48 -0.77
N ILE A 51 6.13 -4.43 0.05
CA ILE A 51 6.15 -5.07 1.37
C ILE A 51 5.08 -4.47 2.29
N LEU A 52 4.97 -3.14 2.33
CA LEU A 52 3.97 -2.43 3.13
C LEU A 52 2.55 -2.84 2.73
N LEU A 53 2.25 -2.92 1.44
CA LEU A 53 0.94 -3.35 0.94
C LEU A 53 0.60 -4.79 1.35
N ILE A 54 1.57 -5.70 1.37
CA ILE A 54 1.36 -7.07 1.89
C ILE A 54 1.01 -7.02 3.37
N LEU A 55 1.77 -6.29 4.19
CA LEU A 55 1.52 -6.18 5.62
C LEU A 55 0.14 -5.60 5.93
N ILE A 56 -0.24 -4.50 5.26
CA ILE A 56 -1.56 -3.88 5.38
C ILE A 56 -2.64 -4.89 4.96
N GLY A 57 -2.43 -5.57 3.84
CA GLY A 57 -3.36 -6.56 3.30
C GLY A 57 -3.63 -7.73 4.26
N VAL A 58 -2.55 -8.28 4.85
CA VAL A 58 -2.62 -9.33 5.87
C VAL A 58 -3.37 -8.85 7.10
N ILE A 59 -3.09 -7.63 7.58
CA ILE A 59 -3.82 -7.05 8.72
C ILE A 59 -5.31 -6.92 8.40
N PHE A 60 -5.67 -6.37 7.23
CA PHE A 60 -7.07 -6.21 6.82
C PHE A 60 -7.81 -7.54 6.71
N PHE A 61 -7.11 -8.59 6.26
CA PHE A 61 -7.70 -9.91 6.09
C PHE A 61 -7.98 -10.62 7.42
N PHE A 62 -7.00 -10.62 8.33
CA PHE A 62 -7.07 -11.40 9.58
C PHE A 62 -7.62 -10.63 10.79
N ASN A 63 -7.44 -9.31 10.85
CA ASN A 63 -7.85 -8.52 12.01
C ASN A 63 -9.39 -8.45 12.09
N LYS A 64 -9.97 -9.09 13.11
CA LYS A 64 -11.43 -9.11 13.30
C LYS A 64 -11.94 -7.81 13.91
N LYS A 65 -11.23 -7.28 14.91
CA LYS A 65 -11.64 -6.09 15.67
C LYS A 65 -11.44 -4.81 14.87
N ASN A 66 -12.43 -3.94 14.90
CA ASN A 66 -12.40 -2.66 14.19
C ASN A 66 -11.54 -1.64 14.95
N HIS A 67 -11.74 -1.53 16.27
CA HIS A 67 -10.91 -0.74 17.17
C HIS A 67 -9.79 -1.59 17.77
N SER A 68 -8.68 -1.73 17.05
CA SER A 68 -7.48 -2.41 17.57
C SER A 68 -6.21 -1.67 17.19
N PHE A 69 -5.15 -1.87 17.98
CA PHE A 69 -3.82 -1.34 17.67
C PHE A 69 -3.35 -1.77 16.28
N LEU A 70 -3.64 -3.01 15.86
CA LEU A 70 -3.30 -3.50 14.52
C LEU A 70 -4.02 -2.72 13.42
N MET A 71 -5.28 -2.34 13.64
CA MET A 71 -6.02 -1.51 12.70
C MET A 71 -5.45 -0.08 12.65
N PHE A 72 -5.10 0.49 13.80
CA PHE A 72 -4.43 1.79 13.84
C PHE A 72 -3.07 1.74 13.10
N LEU A 73 -2.28 0.69 13.35
CA LEU A 73 -1.00 0.50 12.68
C LEU A 73 -1.17 0.36 11.17
N SER A 74 -2.17 -0.37 10.68
CA SER A 74 -2.41 -0.50 9.24
C SER A 74 -2.79 0.82 8.58
N LEU A 75 -3.51 1.71 9.29
CA LEU A 75 -3.78 3.08 8.83
C LEU A 75 -2.51 3.90 8.71
N PHE A 76 -1.66 3.87 9.74
CA PHE A 76 -0.37 4.56 9.71
C PHE A 76 0.51 4.06 8.56
N LEU A 77 0.61 2.73 8.39
CA LEU A 77 1.36 2.12 7.30
C LEU A 77 0.77 2.46 5.93
N ALA A 78 -0.56 2.51 5.79
CA ALA A 78 -1.22 2.90 4.54
C ALA A 78 -0.93 4.36 4.17
N ALA A 79 -0.97 5.28 5.13
CA ALA A 79 -0.60 6.68 4.90
C ALA A 79 0.87 6.81 4.49
N PHE A 80 1.77 6.15 5.22
CA PHE A 80 3.20 6.14 4.91
C PHE A 80 3.48 5.54 3.52
N SER A 81 2.85 4.41 3.20
CA SER A 81 2.93 3.74 1.90
C SER A 81 2.42 4.61 0.75
N ALA A 82 1.33 5.36 0.95
CA ALA A 82 0.82 6.30 -0.05
C ALA A 82 1.83 7.43 -0.32
N ILE A 83 2.33 8.09 0.73
CA ILE A 83 3.31 9.18 0.60
C ILE A 83 4.58 8.66 -0.08
N MET A 84 5.14 7.56 0.41
CA MET A 84 6.34 6.96 -0.17
C MET A 84 6.12 6.58 -1.64
N GLY A 85 4.96 5.99 -1.96
CA GLY A 85 4.63 5.56 -3.30
C GLY A 85 4.43 6.69 -4.29
N PHE A 86 3.83 7.81 -3.89
CA PHE A 86 3.67 8.98 -4.76
C PHE A 86 4.97 9.76 -4.95
N VAL A 87 5.80 9.85 -3.91
CA VAL A 87 7.01 10.69 -3.96
C VAL A 87 8.19 9.94 -4.58
N PHE A 88 8.37 8.66 -4.25
CA PHE A 88 9.61 7.94 -4.55
C PHE A 88 9.44 6.71 -5.44
N ALA A 89 8.28 6.04 -5.45
CA ALA A 89 8.15 4.78 -6.18
C ALA A 89 7.95 5.00 -7.68
N SER A 90 8.57 4.10 -8.46
CA SER A 90 8.42 4.07 -9.92
C SER A 90 6.95 3.91 -10.33
N SER A 91 6.58 4.66 -11.38
CA SER A 91 5.44 4.35 -12.22
C SER A 91 5.90 3.64 -13.49
N TYR A 92 5.86 2.30 -13.48
CA TYR A 92 6.15 1.51 -14.70
C TYR A 92 5.05 1.60 -15.75
N THR A 93 3.91 2.17 -15.37
CA THR A 93 2.82 2.59 -16.23
C THR A 93 2.55 4.06 -15.91
N SER A 94 1.88 4.81 -16.80
CA SER A 94 1.47 6.19 -16.54
C SER A 94 0.54 6.37 -15.32
N PHE A 95 0.21 5.29 -14.59
CA PHE A 95 -0.62 5.28 -13.40
C PHE A 95 0.04 4.58 -12.21
N HIS A 96 0.21 5.30 -11.09
CA HIS A 96 0.84 4.78 -9.87
C HIS A 96 -0.09 3.87 -9.06
N ILE A 97 -0.35 2.63 -9.51
CA ILE A 97 -1.36 1.76 -8.90
C ILE A 97 -1.13 1.44 -7.41
N ARG A 98 0.14 1.32 -6.97
CA ARG A 98 0.49 1.00 -5.58
C ARG A 98 0.07 2.09 -4.58
N PRO A 99 0.51 3.35 -4.70
CA PRO A 99 0.06 4.39 -3.77
C PRO A 99 -1.46 4.65 -3.83
N PHE A 100 -2.11 4.48 -5.00
CA PHE A 100 -3.57 4.52 -5.06
C PHE A 100 -4.24 3.40 -4.24
N ALA A 101 -3.69 2.19 -4.29
CA ALA A 101 -4.16 1.09 -3.44
C ALA A 101 -3.96 1.40 -1.95
N SER A 102 -2.85 2.06 -1.59
CA SER A 102 -2.59 2.51 -0.21
C SER A 102 -3.59 3.56 0.26
N VAL A 103 -3.97 4.53 -0.60
CA VAL A 103 -5.03 5.51 -0.30
C VAL A 103 -6.38 4.80 -0.12
N LEU A 104 -6.73 3.85 -0.99
CA LEU A 104 -7.95 3.06 -0.85
C LEU A 104 -7.96 2.29 0.47
N ALA A 105 -6.84 1.67 0.84
CA ALA A 105 -6.68 0.99 2.12
C ALA A 105 -6.88 1.96 3.28
N LEU A 106 -6.31 3.18 3.22
CA LEU A 106 -6.48 4.19 4.24
C LEU A 106 -7.95 4.59 4.42
N LEU A 107 -8.67 4.85 3.33
CA LEU A 107 -10.09 5.24 3.37
C LEU A 107 -10.98 4.14 3.94
N ILE A 108 -10.81 2.91 3.46
CA ILE A 108 -11.56 1.74 3.96
C ILE A 108 -11.19 1.47 5.41
N GLY A 109 -9.91 1.59 5.74
CA GLY A 109 -9.43 1.40 7.09
C GLY A 109 -10.03 2.41 8.06
N LEU A 110 -10.06 3.70 7.67
CA LEU A 110 -10.62 4.77 8.49
C LEU A 110 -12.09 4.51 8.74
N PHE A 111 -12.84 4.18 7.68
CA PHE A 111 -14.25 3.82 7.79
C PHE A 111 -14.48 2.69 8.82
N TYR A 112 -13.68 1.61 8.77
CA TYR A 112 -13.79 0.53 9.73
C TYR A 112 -13.32 0.93 11.13
N TYR A 113 -12.25 1.73 11.25
CA TYR A 113 -11.72 2.16 12.53
C TYR A 113 -12.64 3.12 13.26
N THR A 114 -13.40 3.97 12.54
CA THR A 114 -14.38 4.88 13.13
C THR A 114 -15.75 4.25 13.32
N LYS A 115 -15.98 3.06 12.76
CA LYS A 115 -17.25 2.35 12.92
C LYS A 115 -17.35 1.86 14.37
N TRP A 116 -18.20 2.54 15.15
CA TRP A 116 -18.57 2.10 16.49
C TRP A 116 -19.15 0.69 16.42
N ASP A 117 -18.63 -0.24 17.21
CA ASP A 117 -19.24 -1.55 17.40
C ASP A 117 -20.33 -1.36 18.47
N ASP A 118 -21.60 -1.53 18.12
CA ASP A 118 -22.76 -1.50 19.04
C ASP A 118 -22.78 -2.71 20.01
N GLU A 119 -21.63 -3.17 20.50
CA GLU A 119 -21.53 -4.29 21.46
C GLU A 119 -21.55 -3.82 22.92
N SER A 120 -22.11 -2.63 23.21
CA SER A 120 -22.24 -2.09 24.56
C SER A 120 -23.67 -1.70 24.99
N LEU A 121 -24.70 -2.38 24.46
CA LEU A 121 -26.06 -2.35 25.02
C LEU A 121 -26.59 -3.77 25.24
#